data_AF-A0A7C6B1B1-F1
#
_entry.id   AF-A0A7C6B1B1-F1
#
_cell.length_a   1.000
_cell.length_b   1.000
_cell.length_c   1.000
_cell.angle_alpha   90.00
_cell.angle_beta   90.00
_cell.angle_gamma   90.00
#
_symmetry.space_group_name_H-M   'P 1'
#
loop_
_entity.id
_entity.type
_entity.pdbx_description
1 polymer ?
#
loop_
_entity_poly.entity_id
_entity_poly.type
_entity_poly.pdbx_seq_one_letter_code
_entity_poly.pdbx_strand_id
1 'polypeptide(L)'
;MKAVVFRTAKGLVCEEVPDYGLADDEVLVKVADTGFCGSDHSLIERGLLPDGYIIGHEISGTIAEKGGKAGGPPVGTRVCIRPTWCGACTNCMTGKRQLCRIHRRTVGIGDMPGGFA
;
A
#
# COMPACT_ATOMS: atom_id res chain seq x y z
N MET A 1 -15.87 3.86 1.59
CA MET A 1 -14.98 4.22 2.72
C MET A 1 -14.39 5.61 2.55
N LYS A 2 -14.00 6.27 3.65
CA LYS A 2 -13.26 7.53 3.60
C LYS A 2 -11.80 7.29 3.25
N ALA A 3 -11.23 8.11 2.38
CA ALA A 3 -9.81 8.08 2.05
C ALA A 3 -9.24 9.48 1.84
N VAL A 4 -7.91 9.62 1.95
CA VAL A 4 -7.18 10.81 1.52
C VAL A 4 -6.66 10.58 0.10
N VAL A 5 -7.22 11.32 -0.85
CA VAL A 5 -6.99 11.15 -2.28
C VAL A 5 -6.25 12.36 -2.83
N PHE A 6 -5.21 12.11 -3.61
CA PHE A 6 -4.53 13.15 -4.36
C PHE A 6 -5.35 13.57 -5.57
N ARG A 7 -5.64 14.87 -5.65
CA ARG A 7 -6.31 15.53 -6.78
C ARG A 7 -5.37 16.59 -7.35
N THR A 8 -5.07 16.51 -8.63
CA THR A 8 -4.09 17.37 -9.32
C THR A 8 -4.35 18.86 -9.08
N ALA A 9 -5.62 19.27 -9.05
CA ALA A 9 -6.02 20.66 -8.86
C ALA A 9 -6.14 21.10 -7.39
N LYS A 10 -6.15 20.17 -6.42
CA LYS A 10 -6.48 20.45 -5.01
C LYS A 10 -5.45 19.93 -4.00
N GLY A 11 -4.47 19.14 -4.43
CA GLY A 11 -3.59 18.40 -3.53
C GLY A 11 -4.35 17.26 -2.85
N LEU A 12 -4.10 17.04 -1.56
CA LEU A 12 -4.74 15.98 -0.79
C LEU A 12 -6.13 16.40 -0.32
N VAL A 13 -7.13 15.56 -0.59
CA VAL A 13 -8.53 15.80 -0.21
C VAL A 13 -9.08 14.57 0.49
N CYS A 14 -9.82 14.78 1.58
CA CYS A 14 -10.59 13.71 2.23
C CYS A 14 -11.93 13.54 1.53
N GLU A 15 -12.23 12.36 1.02
CA GLU A 15 -13.47 12.06 0.29
C GLU A 15 -13.93 10.62 0.49
N GLU A 16 -15.19 10.33 0.16
CA GLU A 16 -15.73 8.97 0.13
C GLU A 16 -15.39 8.31 -1.21
N VAL A 17 -14.81 7.12 -1.15
CA VAL A 17 -14.47 6.27 -2.30
C VAL A 17 -15.14 4.91 -2.16
N PRO A 18 -15.30 4.12 -3.25
CA PRO A 18 -15.76 2.74 -3.14
C PRO A 18 -14.86 1.92 -2.22
N ASP A 19 -15.44 0.93 -1.54
CA ASP A 19 -14.66 -0.01 -0.74
C ASP A 19 -13.75 -0.86 -1.66
N TYR A 20 -12.62 -1.32 -1.12
CA TYR A 20 -11.66 -2.11 -1.90
C TYR A 20 -12.26 -3.48 -2.27
N GLY A 21 -12.25 -3.81 -3.56
CA GLY A 21 -12.67 -5.11 -4.06
C GLY A 21 -11.58 -6.17 -3.83
N LEU A 22 -11.73 -6.96 -2.76
CA LEU A 22 -10.78 -8.01 -2.38
C LEU A 22 -10.69 -9.12 -3.45
N ALA A 23 -9.48 -9.37 -3.98
CA ALA A 23 -9.24 -10.50 -4.88
C ALA A 23 -8.98 -11.82 -4.12
N ASP A 24 -9.11 -12.94 -4.83
CA ASP A 24 -8.95 -14.30 -4.27
C ASP A 24 -7.58 -14.54 -3.60
N ASP A 25 -6.51 -13.93 -4.08
CA ASP A 25 -5.14 -14.09 -3.61
C ASP A 25 -4.68 -12.96 -2.66
N GLU A 26 -5.60 -12.07 -2.28
CA GLU A 26 -5.32 -10.90 -1.45
C GLU A 26 -5.85 -11.05 -0.02
N VAL A 27 -5.37 -10.18 0.86
CA VAL A 27 -5.93 -9.98 2.20
C VAL A 27 -6.40 -8.55 2.34
N LEU A 28 -7.60 -8.36 2.90
CA LEU A 28 -8.11 -7.04 3.23
C LEU A 28 -7.63 -6.66 4.62
N VAL A 29 -6.97 -5.51 4.75
CA VAL A 29 -6.49 -4.99 6.02
C VAL A 29 -7.35 -3.80 6.41
N LYS A 30 -7.97 -3.88 7.59
CA LYS A 30 -8.55 -2.70 8.23
C LYS A 30 -7.41 -1.90 8.82
N VAL A 31 -7.12 -0.75 8.22
CA VAL A 31 -6.07 0.16 8.69
C VAL A 31 -6.43 0.64 10.10
N ALA A 32 -5.44 0.57 10.99
CA ALA A 32 -5.53 1.13 12.34
C ALA A 32 -4.84 2.49 12.40
N ASP A 33 -3.68 2.60 11.77
CA ASP A 33 -2.89 3.82 11.70
C ASP A 33 -2.02 3.84 10.43
N THR A 34 -1.80 5.03 9.88
CA THR A 34 -0.82 5.24 8.82
C THR A 34 -0.06 6.57 8.97
N GLY A 35 1.26 6.50 8.81
CA GLY A 35 2.14 7.67 8.89
C GLY A 35 2.22 8.46 7.57
N PHE A 36 2.43 9.77 7.71
CA PHE A 36 2.79 10.65 6.59
C PHE A 36 4.32 10.81 6.54
N CYS A 37 4.92 10.31 5.47
CA CYS A 37 6.37 10.27 5.30
C CYS A 37 6.87 11.46 4.46
N GLY A 38 8.16 11.80 4.60
CA GLY A 38 8.80 12.82 3.76
C GLY A 38 8.80 12.48 2.25
N SER A 39 8.74 11.20 1.91
CA SER A 39 8.59 10.76 0.51
C SER A 39 7.18 11.01 -0.04
N ASP A 40 6.12 10.95 0.79
CA ASP A 40 4.77 11.31 0.37
C ASP A 40 4.72 12.80 -0.01
N HIS A 41 5.32 13.66 0.83
CA HIS A 41 5.48 15.09 0.54
C HIS A 41 6.24 15.31 -0.78
N SER A 42 7.36 14.61 -0.97
CA SER A 42 8.20 14.74 -2.17
C SER A 42 7.45 14.32 -3.45
N LEU A 43 6.59 13.30 -3.38
CA LEU A 43 5.79 12.85 -4.53
C LEU A 43 4.73 13.88 -4.91
N ILE A 44 4.09 14.51 -3.92
CA ILE A 44 3.10 15.57 -4.11
C ILE A 44 3.77 16.81 -4.72
N GLU A 45 4.83 17.30 -4.10
CA GLU A 45 5.53 18.54 -4.51
C GLU A 45 6.05 18.43 -5.95
N ARG A 46 6.57 17.26 -6.33
CA ARG A 46 7.12 17.02 -7.67
C ARG A 46 6.06 16.68 -8.72
N GLY A 47 4.78 16.59 -8.33
CA GLY A 47 3.70 16.22 -9.25
C GLY A 47 3.85 14.81 -9.82
N LEU A 48 4.38 13.87 -9.03
CA LEU A 48 4.65 12.49 -9.47
C LEU A 48 3.48 11.53 -9.17
N LEU A 49 2.42 12.00 -8.53
CA LEU A 49 1.22 11.22 -8.25
C LEU A 49 0.19 11.40 -9.37
N PRO A 50 -0.43 10.30 -9.84
CA PRO A 50 -1.57 10.40 -10.74
C PRO A 50 -2.81 10.92 -9.98
N ASP A 51 -3.74 11.56 -10.70
CA ASP A 51 -5.01 11.95 -10.11
C ASP A 51 -5.78 10.72 -9.58
N GLY A 52 -6.32 10.82 -8.36
CA GLY A 52 -7.03 9.72 -7.70
C GLY A 52 -6.15 8.80 -6.86
N TYR A 53 -4.84 9.09 -6.74
CA TYR A 53 -3.95 8.24 -5.97
C TYR A 53 -4.15 8.40 -4.46
N ILE A 54 -4.22 7.28 -3.73
CA ILE A 54 -4.21 7.25 -2.26
C ILE A 54 -2.77 7.00 -1.82
N ILE A 55 -2.21 7.90 -1.01
CA ILE A 55 -0.84 7.80 -0.48
C ILE A 55 -0.79 6.99 0.84
N GLY A 56 0.38 6.91 1.48
CA GLY A 56 0.57 6.32 2.80
C GLY A 56 1.10 4.90 2.72
N HIS A 57 2.34 4.71 3.17
CA HIS A 57 3.05 3.43 3.07
C HIS A 57 3.63 2.95 4.41
N GLU A 58 3.43 3.72 5.46
CA GLU A 58 3.77 3.39 6.84
C GLU A 58 2.51 2.89 7.54
N ILE A 59 2.11 1.64 7.28
CA ILE A 59 0.76 1.15 7.62
C ILE A 59 0.81 0.10 8.72
N SER A 60 -0.07 0.25 9.70
CA SER A 60 -0.43 -0.81 10.65
C SER A 60 -1.94 -1.07 10.63
N GLY A 61 -2.34 -2.31 10.88
CA GLY A 61 -3.74 -2.68 10.83
C GLY A 61 -4.01 -4.10 11.28
N THR A 62 -5.22 -4.58 10.99
CA THR A 62 -5.65 -5.94 11.28
C THR A 62 -6.21 -6.58 10.02
N ILE A 63 -5.88 -7.85 9.76
CA ILE A 63 -6.49 -8.61 8.67
C ILE A 63 -7.99 -8.73 8.95
N ALA A 64 -8.81 -8.09 8.11
CA ALA A 64 -10.26 -8.08 8.22
C ALA A 64 -10.90 -9.23 7.43
N GLU A 65 -10.35 -9.53 6.25
CA GLU A 65 -10.86 -10.56 5.35
C GLU A 65 -9.71 -11.16 4.52
N LYS A 66 -9.94 -12.35 3.96
CA LYS A 66 -8.99 -13.05 3.09
C LYS A 66 -9.72 -13.61 1.88
N GLY A 67 -9.13 -13.46 0.70
CA GLY A 67 -9.54 -14.19 -0.48
C GLY A 67 -9.33 -15.70 -0.30
N GLY A 68 -10.08 -16.51 -1.05
CA GLY A 68 -10.09 -17.97 -0.88
C GLY A 68 -8.75 -18.67 -1.21
N LYS A 69 -7.85 -17.99 -1.93
CA LYS A 69 -6.50 -18.47 -2.29
C LYS A 69 -5.40 -17.71 -1.54
N ALA A 70 -5.74 -16.78 -0.66
CA ALA A 70 -4.79 -15.95 0.04
C ALA A 70 -4.04 -16.73 1.13
N GLY A 71 -2.71 -16.72 1.03
CA GLY A 71 -1.82 -17.26 2.06
C GLY A 71 -1.72 -16.38 3.31
N GLY A 72 -0.67 -16.59 4.09
CA GLY A 72 -0.34 -15.71 5.23
C GLY A 72 -1.24 -15.87 6.47
N PRO A 73 -1.13 -14.94 7.43
CA PRO A 73 -1.77 -15.05 8.74
C PRO A 73 -3.31 -15.11 8.69
N PRO A 74 -3.97 -15.57 9.77
CA PRO A 74 -5.43 -15.62 9.83
C PRO A 74 -6.08 -14.23 10.02
N VAL A 75 -7.38 -14.14 9.72
CA VAL A 75 -8.22 -12.97 10.06
C VAL A 75 -8.10 -12.64 11.55
N GLY A 76 -8.05 -11.36 11.89
CA GLY A 76 -7.82 -10.86 13.25
C GLY A 76 -6.34 -10.66 13.61
N THR A 77 -5.40 -11.06 12.75
CA THR A 77 -3.97 -10.84 12.99
C THR A 77 -3.60 -9.37 12.81
N ARG A 78 -2.90 -8.79 13.78
CA ARG A 78 -2.27 -7.46 13.66
C ARG A 78 -1.05 -7.53 12.75
N VAL A 79 -0.95 -6.60 11.81
CA VAL A 79 0.08 -6.59 10.77
C VAL A 79 0.64 -5.20 10.56
N CYS A 80 1.89 -5.14 10.12
CA CYS A 80 2.47 -3.97 9.47
C CYS A 80 2.75 -4.32 8.00
N ILE A 81 2.52 -3.38 7.11
CA ILE A 81 2.70 -3.60 5.67
C ILE A 81 4.13 -3.27 5.26
N ARG A 82 4.72 -4.12 4.42
CA ARG A 82 6.04 -3.88 3.83
C ARG A 82 6.00 -4.14 2.32
N PRO A 83 6.93 -3.55 1.54
CA PRO A 83 7.09 -3.90 0.14
C PRO A 83 7.34 -5.40 -0.04
N THR A 84 6.90 -5.95 -1.17
CA THR A 84 7.17 -7.34 -1.54
C THR A 84 8.46 -7.45 -2.36
N TRP A 85 8.96 -8.68 -2.51
CA TRP A 85 10.10 -9.01 -3.37
C TRP A 85 9.98 -10.48 -3.83
N CYS A 86 10.60 -10.84 -4.95
CA CYS A 86 10.47 -12.20 -5.50
C CYS A 86 11.19 -13.29 -4.69
N GLY A 87 12.13 -12.93 -3.82
CA GLY A 87 12.86 -13.88 -2.97
C GLY A 87 13.92 -14.72 -3.69
N ALA A 88 13.90 -14.82 -5.01
CA ALA A 88 14.74 -15.76 -5.77
C ALA A 88 15.78 -15.11 -6.72
N CYS A 89 15.67 -13.81 -7.03
CA CYS A 89 16.66 -13.16 -7.92
C CYS A 89 17.99 -12.88 -7.20
N THR A 90 19.05 -12.58 -7.95
CA THR A 90 20.39 -12.26 -7.41
C THR A 90 20.33 -11.20 -6.30
N ASN A 91 19.54 -10.13 -6.49
CA ASN A 91 19.39 -9.10 -5.47
C ASN A 91 18.71 -9.63 -4.20
N CYS A 92 17.70 -10.50 -4.30
CA CYS A 92 17.04 -11.09 -3.14
C CYS A 92 17.96 -12.08 -2.39
N MET A 93 18.68 -12.91 -3.14
CA MET A 93 19.57 -13.94 -2.59
C MET A 93 20.82 -13.34 -1.93
N THR A 94 21.25 -12.15 -2.37
CA THR A 94 22.39 -11.40 -1.77
C THR A 94 21.97 -10.41 -0.69
N GLY A 95 20.71 -10.48 -0.21
CA GLY A 95 20.21 -9.61 0.86
C GLY A 95 19.79 -8.20 0.43
N LYS A 96 19.93 -7.85 -0.86
CA LYS A 96 19.57 -6.54 -1.45
C LYS A 96 18.14 -6.52 -1.98
N ARG A 97 17.17 -7.01 -1.19
CA ARG A 97 15.76 -7.19 -1.60
C ARG A 97 15.09 -5.90 -2.08
N GLN A 98 15.50 -4.75 -1.54
CA GLN A 98 15.06 -3.42 -1.97
C GLN A 98 15.39 -3.10 -3.43
N LEU A 99 16.35 -3.80 -4.03
CA LEU A 99 16.72 -3.69 -5.45
C LEU A 99 16.05 -4.78 -6.32
N CYS A 100 15.07 -5.52 -5.80
CA CYS A 100 14.33 -6.50 -6.57
C CYS A 100 13.60 -5.82 -7.76
N ARG A 101 13.68 -6.44 -8.94
CA ARG A 101 13.06 -5.95 -10.19
C ARG A 101 11.96 -6.86 -10.75
N ILE A 102 11.67 -7.98 -10.10
CA ILE A 102 10.76 -9.01 -10.64
C ILE A 102 9.37 -8.93 -10.01
N HIS A 103 9.28 -8.96 -8.68
CA HIS A 103 8.01 -8.92 -7.95
C HIS A 103 8.11 -7.98 -6.75
N ARG A 104 8.54 -6.74 -7.01
CA ARG A 104 8.55 -5.69 -5.99
C ARG A 104 7.29 -4.85 -6.15
N ARG A 105 6.34 -5.01 -5.23
CA ARG A 105 5.15 -4.17 -5.10
C ARG A 105 5.31 -3.26 -3.89
N THR A 106 4.92 -2.00 -4.02
CA THR A 106 4.94 -1.02 -2.93
C THR A 106 3.61 -0.26 -2.86
N VAL A 107 3.02 -0.30 -1.66
CA VAL A 107 1.78 0.39 -1.30
C VAL A 107 2.09 1.87 -1.04
N GLY A 108 1.26 2.79 -1.53
CA GLY A 108 1.24 4.22 -1.16
C GLY A 108 2.34 5.12 -1.74
N ILE A 109 3.39 4.57 -2.36
CA ILE A 109 4.48 5.32 -3.02
C ILE A 109 4.96 4.67 -4.33
N GLY A 110 4.14 3.80 -4.89
CA GLY A 110 4.51 3.02 -6.06
C GLY A 110 3.29 2.56 -6.83
N ASP A 111 3.24 1.26 -7.05
CA ASP A 111 2.33 0.59 -7.97
C ASP A 111 0.98 0.19 -7.34
N MET A 112 0.77 0.48 -6.05
CA MET A 112 -0.49 0.20 -5.34
C MET A 112 -0.95 1.41 -4.51
N PRO A 113 -2.27 1.67 -4.39
CA PRO A 113 -2.81 2.70 -3.51
C PRO A 113 -2.45 2.40 -2.05
N GLY A 114 -2.35 3.46 -1.25
CA GLY A 114 -1.83 3.45 0.12
C GLY A 114 -2.87 3.31 1.24
N GLY A 115 -2.38 3.52 2.46
CA GLY A 115 -3.13 3.26 3.69
C GLY A 115 -3.86 4.45 4.29
N PHE A 116 -3.90 5.64 3.66
CA PHE A 116 -4.81 6.70 4.10
C PHE A 116 -6.25 6.39 3.67
N ALA A 117 -6.78 5.24 4.11
CA ALA A 117 -8.07 4.66 3.77
C ALA A 117 -8.58 3.69 4.86
#